data_AF-A0A0L8GTZ7-F1
#
_entry.id   AF-A0A0L8GTZ7-F1
#
_cell.length_a   1.000
_cell.length_b   1.000
_cell.length_c   1.000
_cell.angle_alpha   90.00
_cell.angle_beta   90.00
_cell.angle_gamma   90.00
#
_symmetry.space_group_name_H-M   'P 1'
#
loop_
_entity.id
_entity.type
_entity.pdbx_description
1 polymer ?
#
loop_
_entity_poly.entity_id
_entity_poly.type
_entity_poly.pdbx_seq_one_letter_code
_entity_poly.pdbx_strand_id
1 'polypeptide(L)'
;MLDWTYAGVDYNIPGNGGRDCLKFLSGFQRVVESIFAMVISIKFITRGYRNIVIPKQLPNWIERTSIIKRLLLITHCLVFGIELGFKLATQQMIWVLNPCHIITIVQIYLLAAPPSIFTWATFRLHMYMLSGAPLALFFPVINTRLLVFEKEVYYLQHTLMLIVPIYLLRLGGIYTCEEMSDLSWAFVAIGILIFYHFIPLQIIASLSSVNLNNILCPAVSDPFSGQMYRIIAILHQAICLPFLGKLLNWIGLQISLDKSTSSTHLENSDNLDKMSNKQLSKESSCDQNISKITDDDTSSSRSESPAIHHTCNCKTVRLRNMENQSSNQDPDLSNSPVDSNPVF
;
A
#
# COMPACT_ATOMS: atom_id res chain seq x y z
N MET A 1 -39.38 -5.93 13.98
CA MET A 1 -38.94 -5.46 12.64
C MET A 1 -37.41 -5.38 12.49
N LEU A 2 -36.66 -4.87 13.48
CA LEU A 2 -35.19 -4.82 13.42
C LEU A 2 -34.49 -6.03 14.04
N ASP A 3 -35.24 -7.08 14.37
CA ASP A 3 -34.77 -8.17 15.25
C ASP A 3 -33.61 -8.95 14.62
N TRP A 4 -33.64 -9.17 13.30
CA TRP A 4 -32.54 -9.73 12.52
C TRP A 4 -31.22 -8.92 12.57
N THR A 5 -31.25 -7.66 13.02
CA THR A 5 -30.06 -6.81 13.09
C THR A 5 -29.27 -6.99 14.38
N TYR A 6 -29.92 -7.18 15.54
CA TYR A 6 -29.21 -7.31 16.82
C TYR A 6 -29.91 -8.18 17.90
N ALA A 7 -31.02 -8.87 17.61
CA ALA A 7 -31.70 -9.69 18.62
C ALA A 7 -30.86 -10.89 19.10
N GLY A 8 -29.93 -11.38 18.27
CA GLY A 8 -29.03 -12.46 18.64
C GLY A 8 -27.73 -12.01 19.34
N VAL A 9 -27.62 -10.74 19.75
CA VAL A 9 -26.46 -10.26 20.52
C VAL A 9 -26.58 -10.74 21.97
N ASP A 10 -25.70 -11.67 22.36
CA ASP A 10 -25.63 -12.18 23.73
C ASP A 10 -24.90 -11.21 24.67
N TYR A 11 -25.64 -10.56 25.56
CA TYR A 11 -25.10 -9.62 26.56
C TYR A 11 -24.39 -10.29 27.74
N ASN A 12 -24.43 -11.62 27.86
CA ASN A 12 -23.64 -12.34 28.86
C ASN A 12 -22.17 -12.46 28.46
N ILE A 13 -21.84 -12.27 27.17
CA ILE A 13 -20.46 -12.28 26.68
C ILE A 13 -19.79 -10.94 27.05
N PRO A 14 -18.68 -10.94 27.80
CA PRO A 14 -18.00 -9.70 28.20
C PRO A 14 -17.58 -8.83 27.00
N GLY A 15 -17.80 -7.52 27.12
CA GLY A 15 -17.51 -6.53 26.08
C GLY A 15 -18.49 -6.50 24.91
N ASN A 16 -19.49 -7.38 24.84
CA ASN A 16 -20.42 -7.47 23.69
C ASN A 16 -21.51 -6.38 23.72
N GLY A 17 -21.91 -5.93 24.92
CA GLY A 17 -22.91 -4.88 25.11
C GLY A 17 -23.58 -4.93 26.48
N GLY A 18 -24.87 -4.58 26.52
CA GLY A 18 -25.73 -4.69 27.69
C GLY A 18 -25.74 -3.44 28.58
N ARG A 19 -26.53 -3.49 29.65
CA ARG A 19 -26.73 -2.35 30.57
C ARG A 19 -25.45 -1.92 31.27
N ASP A 20 -24.57 -2.86 31.59
CA ASP A 20 -23.32 -2.57 32.32
C ASP A 20 -22.32 -1.88 31.39
N CYS A 21 -22.21 -2.34 30.14
CA CYS A 21 -21.44 -1.65 29.10
C CYS A 21 -22.02 -0.26 28.80
N LEU A 22 -23.35 -0.12 28.71
CA LEU A 22 -24.01 1.18 28.52
C LEU A 22 -23.81 2.14 29.70
N LYS A 23 -23.64 1.63 30.93
CA LYS A 23 -23.39 2.41 32.15
C LYS A 23 -21.90 2.53 32.51
N PHE A 24 -21.00 1.91 31.76
CA PHE A 24 -19.56 1.90 32.04
C PHE A 24 -18.99 3.31 32.19
N LEU A 25 -19.40 4.23 31.30
CA LEU A 25 -19.18 5.67 31.43
C LEU A 25 -20.44 6.37 31.89
N SER A 26 -20.30 7.41 32.71
CA SER A 26 -21.43 8.29 33.05
C SER A 26 -21.97 9.02 31.81
N GLY A 27 -23.27 9.30 31.78
CA GLY A 27 -23.90 10.02 30.66
C GLY A 27 -23.31 11.41 30.42
N PHE A 28 -22.96 12.12 31.50
CA PHE A 28 -22.28 13.41 31.43
C PHE A 28 -20.88 13.29 30.78
N GLN A 29 -20.04 12.39 31.29
CA GLN A 29 -18.72 12.12 30.70
C GLN A 29 -18.84 11.72 29.24
N ARG A 30 -19.81 10.85 28.88
CA ARG A 30 -20.02 10.45 27.49
C ARG A 30 -20.23 11.65 26.57
N VAL A 31 -21.10 12.59 26.97
CA VAL A 31 -21.39 13.80 26.20
C VAL A 31 -20.19 14.73 26.12
N VAL A 32 -19.49 14.98 27.24
CA VAL A 32 -18.30 15.85 27.28
C VAL A 32 -17.19 15.31 26.38
N GLU A 33 -16.86 14.03 26.49
CA GLU A 33 -15.86 13.38 25.63
C GLU A 33 -16.28 13.38 24.15
N SER A 34 -17.58 13.23 23.86
CA SER A 34 -18.09 13.31 22.48
C SER A 34 -17.92 14.70 21.89
N ILE A 35 -18.27 15.75 22.65
CA ILE A 35 -18.09 17.15 22.21
C ILE A 35 -16.60 17.44 21.98
N PHE A 36 -15.73 17.01 22.89
CA PHE A 36 -14.28 17.14 22.75
C PHE A 36 -13.74 16.41 21.51
N ALA A 37 -14.16 15.15 21.30
CA ALA A 37 -13.83 14.36 20.12
C ALA A 37 -14.31 15.03 18.82
N MET A 38 -15.52 15.62 18.81
CA MET A 38 -16.04 16.34 17.65
C MET A 38 -15.25 17.62 17.33
N VAL A 39 -14.85 18.39 18.34
CA VAL A 39 -13.98 19.56 18.14
C VAL A 39 -12.62 19.14 17.56
N ILE A 40 -12.05 18.02 18.03
CA ILE A 40 -10.82 17.44 17.48
C ILE A 40 -11.02 16.97 16.03
N SER A 41 -12.09 16.23 15.74
CA SER A 41 -12.45 15.76 14.39
C SER A 41 -12.53 16.90 13.39
N ILE A 42 -13.28 17.96 13.72
CA ILE A 42 -13.43 19.15 12.87
C ILE A 42 -12.07 19.82 12.62
N LYS A 43 -11.25 20.01 13.67
CA LYS A 43 -9.89 20.58 13.52
C LYS A 43 -9.02 19.75 12.59
N PHE A 44 -9.01 18.42 12.72
CA PHE A 44 -8.24 17.53 11.86
C PHE A 44 -8.73 17.54 10.40
N ILE A 45 -10.04 17.44 10.18
CA ILE A 45 -10.64 17.54 8.83
C ILE A 45 -10.28 18.88 8.18
N THR A 46 -10.52 20.00 8.87
CA THR A 46 -10.21 21.34 8.33
C THR A 46 -8.71 21.52 8.06
N ARG A 47 -7.84 21.07 8.97
CA ARG A 47 -6.38 21.21 8.84
C ARG A 47 -5.80 20.36 7.71
N GLY A 48 -6.33 19.16 7.49
CA GLY A 48 -5.94 18.29 6.38
C GLY A 48 -6.52 18.76 5.05
N TYR A 49 -7.84 18.99 4.99
CA TYR A 49 -8.53 19.36 3.75
C TYR A 49 -7.99 20.65 3.12
N ARG A 50 -7.63 21.66 3.92
CA ARG A 50 -7.01 22.91 3.43
C ARG A 50 -5.65 22.72 2.76
N ASN A 51 -4.98 21.59 2.97
CA ASN A 51 -3.67 21.28 2.41
C ASN A 51 -3.73 20.19 1.32
N ILE A 52 -4.87 19.51 1.12
CA ILE A 52 -5.00 18.50 0.07
C ILE A 52 -5.05 19.19 -1.30
N VAL A 53 -4.06 18.86 -2.15
CA VAL A 53 -4.05 19.22 -3.56
C VAL A 53 -4.67 18.08 -4.37
N ILE A 54 -5.82 18.34 -5.01
CA ILE A 54 -6.50 17.38 -5.88
C ILE A 54 -5.98 17.56 -7.32
N PRO A 55 -5.53 16.49 -8.01
CA PRO A 55 -5.06 16.58 -9.38
C PRO A 55 -6.22 16.92 -10.33
N LYS A 56 -6.02 17.90 -11.22
CA LYS A 56 -7.03 18.30 -12.23
C LYS A 56 -7.26 17.22 -13.29
N GLN A 57 -6.24 16.42 -13.58
CA GLN A 57 -6.25 15.30 -14.50
C GLN A 57 -5.48 14.15 -13.85
N LEU A 58 -5.96 12.93 -14.02
CA LEU A 58 -5.22 11.74 -13.60
C LEU A 58 -4.11 11.42 -14.63
N PRO A 59 -3.06 10.68 -14.24
CA PRO A 59 -2.11 10.12 -15.20
C PRO A 59 -2.85 9.30 -16.27
N ASN A 60 -2.37 9.33 -17.51
CA ASN A 60 -2.85 8.45 -18.58
C ASN A 60 -2.49 6.99 -18.26
N TRP A 61 -3.32 6.35 -17.43
CA TRP A 61 -3.12 5.01 -16.92
C TRP A 61 -4.09 4.05 -17.61
N ILE A 62 -3.55 3.17 -18.44
CA ILE A 62 -4.29 2.08 -19.05
C ILE A 62 -4.30 0.93 -18.05
N GLU A 63 -5.48 0.60 -17.52
CA GLU A 63 -5.64 -0.56 -16.64
C GLU A 63 -5.33 -1.85 -17.40
N ARG A 64 -4.16 -2.44 -17.14
CA ARG A 64 -3.87 -3.81 -17.59
C ARG A 64 -4.69 -4.79 -16.76
N THR A 65 -5.39 -5.69 -17.43
CA THR A 65 -6.22 -6.73 -16.83
C THR A 65 -5.38 -7.71 -15.99
N SER A 66 -5.18 -7.38 -14.72
CA SER A 66 -4.41 -8.24 -13.81
C SER A 66 -5.27 -9.38 -13.27
N ILE A 67 -4.85 -10.62 -13.54
CA ILE A 67 -5.44 -11.83 -12.94
C ILE A 67 -5.39 -11.73 -11.41
N ILE A 68 -4.31 -11.20 -10.83
CA ILE A 68 -4.16 -11.04 -9.37
C ILE A 68 -5.19 -10.06 -8.81
N LYS A 69 -5.46 -8.91 -9.46
CA LYS A 69 -6.51 -7.96 -9.02
C LYS A 69 -7.89 -8.63 -9.00
N ARG A 70 -8.19 -9.45 -10.01
CA ARG A 70 -9.45 -10.22 -10.10
C ARG A 70 -9.55 -11.31 -9.03
N LEU A 71 -8.48 -12.06 -8.79
CA LEU A 71 -8.44 -13.07 -7.73
C LEU A 71 -8.61 -12.43 -6.35
N LEU A 72 -7.89 -11.33 -6.06
CA LEU A 72 -8.07 -10.58 -4.81
C LEU A 72 -9.50 -10.07 -4.65
N LEU A 73 -10.11 -9.51 -5.70
CA LEU A 73 -11.52 -9.08 -5.67
C LEU A 73 -12.48 -10.24 -5.35
N ILE A 74 -12.34 -11.38 -6.04
CA ILE A 74 -13.19 -12.56 -5.83
C ILE A 74 -13.02 -13.08 -4.39
N THR A 75 -11.78 -13.19 -3.90
CA THR A 75 -11.49 -13.63 -2.53
C THR A 75 -12.06 -12.66 -1.49
N HIS A 76 -11.88 -11.34 -1.67
CA HIS A 76 -12.46 -10.33 -0.77
C HIS A 76 -13.98 -10.41 -0.71
N CYS A 77 -14.64 -10.51 -1.87
CA CYS A 77 -16.09 -10.65 -1.96
C CYS A 77 -16.59 -11.94 -1.30
N LEU A 78 -15.88 -13.06 -1.49
CA LEU A 78 -16.23 -14.34 -0.89
C LEU A 78 -16.08 -14.30 0.65
N VAL A 79 -14.94 -13.83 1.15
CA VAL A 79 -14.67 -13.73 2.60
C VAL A 79 -15.66 -12.79 3.27
N PHE A 80 -15.92 -11.62 2.67
CA PHE A 80 -16.91 -10.69 3.19
C PHE A 80 -18.34 -11.24 3.12
N GLY A 81 -18.70 -11.94 2.03
CA GLY A 81 -20.00 -12.60 1.90
C GLY A 81 -20.24 -13.69 2.95
N ILE A 82 -19.22 -14.47 3.29
CA ILE A 82 -19.27 -15.47 4.37
C ILE A 82 -19.43 -14.80 5.74
N GLU A 83 -18.66 -13.74 6.02
CA GLU A 83 -18.78 -12.94 7.26
C GLU A 83 -20.18 -12.30 7.41
N LEU A 84 -20.77 -11.79 6.33
CA LEU A 84 -22.16 -11.34 6.32
C LEU A 84 -23.14 -12.50 6.54
N GLY A 85 -22.89 -13.66 5.94
CA GLY A 85 -23.67 -14.88 6.15
C GLY A 85 -23.72 -15.32 7.61
N PHE A 86 -22.58 -15.32 8.31
CA PHE A 86 -22.52 -15.59 9.75
C PHE A 86 -23.35 -14.57 10.55
N LYS A 87 -23.23 -13.27 10.27
CA LYS A 87 -23.99 -12.22 10.97
C LYS A 87 -25.49 -12.26 10.71
N LEU A 88 -25.91 -12.67 9.51
CA LEU A 88 -27.32 -12.91 9.19
C LEU A 88 -27.84 -14.13 9.97
N ALA A 89 -27.10 -15.24 9.96
CA ALA A 89 -27.48 -16.47 10.65
C ALA A 89 -27.56 -16.29 12.18
N THR A 90 -26.68 -15.48 12.78
CA THR A 90 -26.71 -15.17 14.22
C THR A 90 -27.62 -14.00 14.60
N GLN A 91 -28.28 -13.31 13.66
CA GLN A 91 -29.07 -12.10 13.90
C GLN A 91 -28.27 -10.95 14.56
N GLN A 92 -27.02 -10.77 14.12
CA GLN A 92 -26.08 -9.75 14.61
C GLN A 92 -25.53 -8.86 13.49
N MET A 93 -26.33 -8.58 12.47
CA MET A 93 -25.95 -7.71 11.33
C MET A 93 -25.54 -6.28 11.71
N ILE A 94 -25.89 -5.80 12.91
CA ILE A 94 -25.44 -4.52 13.44
C ILE A 94 -23.90 -4.40 13.47
N TRP A 95 -23.18 -5.52 13.64
CA TRP A 95 -21.71 -5.52 13.64
C TRP A 95 -21.08 -5.17 12.29
N VAL A 96 -21.83 -5.14 11.18
CA VAL A 96 -21.34 -4.63 9.88
C VAL A 96 -20.96 -3.15 9.94
N LEU A 97 -21.41 -2.44 10.99
CA LEU A 97 -20.99 -1.07 11.30
C LEU A 97 -19.61 -0.98 11.98
N ASN A 98 -18.96 -2.10 12.31
CA ASN A 98 -17.57 -2.04 12.76
C ASN A 98 -16.66 -1.58 11.59
N PRO A 99 -15.67 -0.70 11.83
CA PRO A 99 -14.87 -0.11 10.76
C PRO A 99 -14.18 -1.13 9.83
N CYS A 100 -13.79 -2.31 10.32
CA CYS A 100 -13.16 -3.33 9.48
C CYS A 100 -14.05 -3.80 8.32
N HIS A 101 -15.36 -3.94 8.53
CA HIS A 101 -16.33 -4.29 7.48
C HIS A 101 -16.52 -3.15 6.48
N ILE A 102 -16.63 -1.90 6.96
CA ILE A 102 -16.71 -0.72 6.09
C ILE A 102 -15.46 -0.58 5.21
N ILE A 103 -14.28 -0.78 5.80
CA ILE A 103 -13.00 -0.75 5.07
C ILE A 103 -12.88 -1.95 4.11
N THR A 104 -13.46 -3.11 4.44
CA THR A 104 -13.56 -4.25 3.50
C THR A 104 -14.44 -3.90 2.29
N ILE A 105 -15.58 -3.21 2.49
CA ILE A 105 -16.42 -2.69 1.41
C ILE A 105 -15.64 -1.67 0.56
N VAL A 106 -14.90 -0.75 1.19
CA VAL A 106 -14.03 0.21 0.48
C VAL A 106 -12.95 -0.51 -0.34
N GLN A 107 -12.38 -1.60 0.16
CA GLN A 107 -11.40 -2.39 -0.59
C GLN A 107 -12.01 -3.15 -1.78
N ILE A 108 -13.20 -3.74 -1.61
CA ILE A 108 -13.97 -4.33 -2.72
C ILE A 108 -14.23 -3.27 -3.78
N TYR A 109 -14.67 -2.07 -3.38
CA TYR A 109 -14.84 -0.93 -4.27
C TYR A 109 -13.53 -0.56 -4.99
N LEU A 110 -12.41 -0.40 -4.27
CA LEU A 110 -11.11 -0.05 -4.88
C LEU A 110 -10.57 -1.12 -5.84
N LEU A 111 -10.91 -2.39 -5.61
CA LEU A 111 -10.57 -3.52 -6.47
C LEU A 111 -11.51 -3.68 -7.69
N ALA A 112 -12.74 -3.16 -7.63
CA ALA A 112 -13.73 -3.28 -8.71
C ALA A 112 -13.89 -1.99 -9.56
N ALA A 113 -13.64 -0.82 -8.98
CA ALA A 113 -13.94 0.46 -9.60
C ALA A 113 -12.93 0.84 -10.69
N PRO A 114 -13.39 1.52 -11.76
CA PRO A 114 -12.51 2.10 -12.77
C PRO A 114 -11.70 3.28 -12.20
N PRO A 115 -10.62 3.70 -12.90
CA PRO A 115 -9.86 4.89 -12.52
C PRO A 115 -10.71 6.16 -12.52
N SER A 116 -10.77 6.84 -11.38
CA SER A 116 -11.43 8.13 -11.20
C SER A 116 -10.79 8.93 -10.07
N ILE A 117 -11.00 10.26 -10.04
CA ILE A 117 -10.48 11.12 -8.97
C ILE A 117 -11.05 10.68 -7.61
N PHE A 118 -12.29 10.18 -7.59
CA PHE A 118 -12.91 9.61 -6.40
C PHE A 118 -12.20 8.31 -5.98
N THR A 119 -11.92 7.38 -6.91
CA THR A 119 -11.15 6.15 -6.63
C THR A 119 -9.77 6.47 -6.02
N TRP A 120 -9.07 7.48 -6.58
CA TRP A 120 -7.78 7.97 -6.09
C TRP A 120 -7.88 8.56 -4.67
N ALA A 121 -8.86 9.43 -4.41
CA ALA A 121 -9.07 10.04 -3.09
C ALA A 121 -9.48 9.00 -2.04
N THR A 122 -10.36 8.07 -2.41
CA THR A 122 -10.77 6.94 -1.58
C THR A 122 -9.57 6.07 -1.21
N PHE A 123 -8.68 5.78 -2.16
CA PHE A 123 -7.46 5.00 -1.90
C PHE A 123 -6.55 5.70 -0.88
N ARG A 124 -6.30 7.01 -1.03
CA ARG A 124 -5.46 7.76 -0.09
C ARG A 124 -6.04 7.84 1.32
N LEU A 125 -7.34 8.08 1.46
CA LEU A 125 -8.00 8.03 2.78
C LEU A 125 -7.93 6.63 3.38
N HIS A 126 -8.22 5.61 2.57
CA HIS A 126 -8.22 4.20 2.96
C HIS A 126 -6.89 3.76 3.58
N MET A 127 -5.75 4.17 3.02
CA MET A 127 -4.42 3.85 3.55
C MET A 127 -4.23 4.23 5.03
N TYR A 128 -4.89 5.30 5.49
CA TYR A 128 -4.84 5.76 6.88
C TYR A 128 -5.95 5.20 7.77
N MET A 129 -6.90 4.45 7.22
CA MET A 129 -8.02 3.86 7.98
C MET A 129 -7.80 2.37 8.31
N LEU A 130 -6.58 1.87 8.12
CA LEU A 130 -6.22 0.45 8.28
C LEU A 130 -5.80 0.04 9.69
N SER A 131 -5.71 0.95 10.66
CA SER A 131 -5.23 0.65 12.03
C SER A 131 -6.01 -0.46 12.74
N GLY A 132 -7.30 -0.61 12.42
CA GLY A 132 -8.13 -1.69 12.95
C GLY A 132 -7.66 -3.10 12.55
N ALA A 133 -7.01 -3.28 11.38
CA ALA A 133 -6.60 -4.60 10.93
C ALA A 133 -5.41 -5.18 11.73
N PRO A 134 -4.28 -4.47 11.95
CA PRO A 134 -3.23 -4.95 12.84
C PRO A 134 -3.71 -5.12 14.28
N LEU A 135 -4.56 -4.23 14.79
CA LEU A 135 -5.11 -4.35 16.14
C LEU A 135 -5.99 -5.60 16.29
N ALA A 136 -6.80 -5.93 15.29
CA ALA A 136 -7.58 -7.18 15.26
C ALA A 136 -6.71 -8.45 15.18
N LEU A 137 -5.50 -8.36 14.62
CA LEU A 137 -4.56 -9.48 14.56
C LEU A 137 -3.74 -9.64 15.85
N PHE A 138 -3.31 -8.54 16.49
CA PHE A 138 -2.51 -8.57 17.72
C PHE A 138 -3.34 -8.68 19.02
N PHE A 139 -4.54 -8.11 19.04
CA PHE A 139 -5.44 -8.08 20.21
C PHE A 139 -6.84 -8.63 19.85
N PRO A 140 -6.93 -9.89 19.36
CA PRO A 140 -8.11 -10.43 18.71
C PRO A 140 -9.34 -10.51 19.63
N VAL A 141 -10.47 -9.99 19.13
CA VAL A 141 -11.78 -10.06 19.80
C VAL A 141 -12.59 -11.21 19.18
N ILE A 142 -12.22 -12.43 19.55
CA ILE A 142 -12.78 -13.69 19.01
C ILE A 142 -13.71 -14.43 19.98
N ASN A 143 -14.00 -13.86 21.15
CA ASN A 143 -14.88 -14.43 22.17
C ASN A 143 -16.37 -14.46 21.75
N THR A 144 -16.75 -13.65 20.77
CA THR A 144 -18.09 -13.63 20.17
C THR A 144 -18.21 -14.51 18.93
N ARG A 145 -17.12 -15.15 18.49
CA ARG A 145 -17.02 -15.95 17.26
C ARG A 145 -17.23 -17.42 17.58
N LEU A 146 -18.48 -17.85 17.51
CA LEU A 146 -18.95 -19.14 18.03
C LEU A 146 -19.20 -20.18 16.93
N LEU A 147 -19.39 -19.76 15.67
CA LEU A 147 -19.64 -20.69 14.57
C LEU A 147 -18.35 -21.31 14.01
N VAL A 148 -18.48 -22.50 13.43
CA VAL A 148 -17.35 -23.20 12.80
C VAL A 148 -16.81 -22.35 11.63
N PHE A 149 -15.48 -22.24 11.54
CA PHE A 149 -14.73 -21.37 10.62
C PHE A 149 -14.90 -19.85 10.81
N GLU A 150 -15.72 -19.37 11.76
CA GLU A 150 -15.93 -17.92 11.95
C GLU A 150 -14.63 -17.20 12.38
N LYS A 151 -13.80 -17.86 13.19
CA LYS A 151 -12.47 -17.37 13.59
C LYS A 151 -11.47 -17.35 12.43
N GLU A 152 -11.52 -18.34 11.55
CA GLU A 152 -10.64 -18.41 10.37
C GLU A 152 -10.98 -17.30 9.37
N VAL A 153 -12.28 -17.07 9.13
CA VAL A 153 -12.78 -15.97 8.29
C VAL A 153 -12.40 -14.61 8.90
N TYR A 154 -12.46 -14.45 10.22
CA TYR A 154 -11.97 -13.26 10.91
C TYR A 154 -10.48 -12.98 10.62
N TYR A 155 -9.59 -13.96 10.81
CA TYR A 155 -8.15 -13.76 10.55
C TYR A 155 -7.86 -13.55 9.06
N LEU A 156 -8.55 -14.28 8.18
CA LEU A 156 -8.41 -14.14 6.74
C LEU A 156 -8.84 -12.75 6.25
N GLN A 157 -9.97 -12.21 6.74
CA GLN A 157 -10.44 -10.87 6.41
C GLN A 157 -9.41 -9.80 6.81
N HIS A 158 -8.94 -9.80 8.06
CA HIS A 158 -8.00 -8.78 8.54
C HIS A 158 -6.60 -8.90 7.89
N THR A 159 -6.18 -10.12 7.53
CA THR A 159 -4.95 -10.35 6.75
C THR A 159 -5.09 -9.80 5.32
N LEU A 160 -6.19 -10.11 4.65
CA LEU A 160 -6.49 -9.60 3.31
C LEU A 160 -6.59 -8.06 3.31
N MET A 161 -7.10 -7.45 4.38
CA MET A 161 -7.14 -5.99 4.54
C MET A 161 -5.75 -5.34 4.50
N LEU A 162 -4.68 -6.05 4.85
CA LEU A 162 -3.29 -5.57 4.76
C LEU A 162 -2.63 -5.91 3.41
N ILE A 163 -3.01 -7.03 2.78
CA ILE A 163 -2.46 -7.44 1.47
C ILE A 163 -2.94 -6.52 0.34
N VAL A 164 -4.24 -6.20 0.29
CA VAL A 164 -4.84 -5.40 -0.79
C VAL A 164 -4.19 -4.02 -0.98
N PRO A 165 -3.99 -3.16 0.05
CA PRO A 165 -3.36 -1.86 -0.15
C PRO A 165 -1.93 -1.96 -0.69
N ILE A 166 -1.14 -2.93 -0.22
CA ILE A 166 0.24 -3.16 -0.72
C ILE A 166 0.21 -3.60 -2.19
N TYR A 167 -0.72 -4.48 -2.56
CA TYR A 167 -0.90 -4.89 -3.95
C TYR A 167 -1.33 -3.72 -4.85
N LEU A 168 -2.26 -2.87 -4.39
CA LEU A 168 -2.72 -1.70 -5.12
C LEU A 168 -1.58 -0.67 -5.31
N LEU A 169 -0.78 -0.37 -4.28
CA LEU A 169 0.43 0.46 -4.41
C LEU A 169 1.36 -0.06 -5.52
N ARG A 170 1.55 -1.39 -5.59
CA ARG A 170 2.40 -2.05 -6.60
C ARG A 170 1.85 -1.94 -8.03
N LEU A 171 0.54 -1.67 -8.22
CA LEU A 171 -0.02 -1.35 -9.53
C LEU A 171 0.26 0.10 -9.97
N GLY A 172 0.50 1.00 -9.01
CA GLY A 172 0.74 2.42 -9.25
C GLY A 172 -0.43 3.13 -9.93
N GLY A 173 -0.13 4.14 -10.75
CA GLY A 173 -1.15 4.94 -11.44
C GLY A 173 -2.01 5.72 -10.45
N ILE A 174 -3.30 5.40 -10.39
CA ILE A 174 -4.24 6.02 -9.42
C ILE A 174 -3.98 5.58 -7.97
N TYR A 175 -3.32 4.44 -7.77
CA TYR A 175 -3.05 3.88 -6.45
C TYR A 175 -1.71 4.38 -5.92
N THR A 176 -1.60 5.69 -5.73
CA THR A 176 -0.38 6.38 -5.29
C THR A 176 -0.65 7.28 -4.10
N CYS A 177 0.14 7.17 -3.04
CA CYS A 177 0.08 8.05 -1.88
C CYS A 177 0.77 9.40 -2.14
N GLU A 178 0.55 10.34 -1.23
CA GLU A 178 1.35 11.56 -1.06
C GLU A 178 2.76 11.28 -0.50
N GLU A 179 3.60 12.32 -0.52
CA GLU A 179 4.96 12.31 -0.01
C GLU A 179 5.02 11.94 1.48
N MET A 180 6.14 11.39 1.95
CA MET A 180 6.27 10.90 3.33
C MET A 180 6.11 12.01 4.39
N SER A 181 6.42 13.26 4.03
CA SER A 181 6.25 14.47 4.85
C SER A 181 4.82 15.01 4.89
N ASP A 182 3.97 14.70 3.90
CA ASP A 182 2.59 15.22 3.83
C ASP A 182 1.63 14.40 4.69
N LEU A 183 1.15 14.99 5.79
CA LEU A 183 0.18 14.37 6.70
C LEU A 183 -1.28 14.78 6.42
N SER A 184 -1.55 15.51 5.34
CA SER A 184 -2.87 16.10 5.07
C SER A 184 -3.97 15.04 4.93
N TRP A 185 -3.70 13.95 4.21
CA TRP A 185 -4.60 12.80 4.10
C TRP A 185 -4.79 12.05 5.41
N ALA A 186 -3.72 11.90 6.21
CA ALA A 186 -3.77 11.29 7.53
C ALA A 186 -4.68 12.08 8.49
N PHE A 187 -4.57 13.42 8.50
CA PHE A 187 -5.44 14.27 9.31
C PHE A 187 -6.91 14.16 8.90
N VAL A 188 -7.24 14.17 7.59
CA VAL A 188 -8.62 13.97 7.15
C VAL A 188 -9.13 12.58 7.56
N ALA A 189 -8.32 11.53 7.42
CA ALA A 189 -8.71 10.17 7.81
C ALA A 189 -8.94 10.02 9.33
N ILE A 190 -8.05 10.55 10.18
CA ILE A 190 -8.24 10.63 11.64
C ILE A 190 -9.57 11.33 11.96
N GLY A 191 -9.79 12.50 11.36
CA GLY A 191 -10.98 13.30 11.66
C GLY A 191 -12.27 12.62 11.22
N ILE A 192 -12.29 11.96 10.06
CA ILE A 192 -13.44 11.15 9.59
C ILE A 192 -13.67 9.96 10.52
N LEU A 193 -12.62 9.25 10.96
CA LEU A 193 -12.78 8.12 11.85
C LEU A 193 -13.29 8.53 13.23
N ILE A 194 -12.81 9.64 13.81
CA ILE A 194 -13.35 10.17 15.06
C ILE A 194 -14.85 10.54 14.88
N PHE A 195 -15.21 11.22 13.78
CA PHE A 195 -16.62 11.51 13.46
C PHE A 195 -17.45 10.23 13.41
N TYR A 196 -16.98 9.21 12.69
CA TYR A 196 -17.67 7.93 12.50
C TYR A 196 -17.92 7.21 13.83
N HIS A 197 -16.96 7.20 14.74
CA HIS A 197 -17.11 6.57 16.05
C HIS A 197 -18.08 7.34 16.96
N PHE A 198 -17.89 8.65 17.10
CA PHE A 198 -18.63 9.45 18.09
C PHE A 198 -20.02 9.92 17.64
N ILE A 199 -20.33 9.88 16.34
CA ILE A 199 -21.66 10.17 15.80
C ILE A 199 -22.42 8.86 15.46
N PRO A 200 -22.33 8.24 14.26
CA PRO A 200 -23.22 7.13 13.93
C PRO A 200 -23.02 5.90 14.83
N LEU A 201 -21.78 5.50 15.13
CA LEU A 201 -21.56 4.33 16.01
C LEU A 201 -22.06 4.57 17.42
N GLN A 202 -21.67 5.67 18.07
CA GLN A 202 -22.10 5.95 19.44
C GLN A 202 -23.62 6.05 19.58
N ILE A 203 -24.31 6.68 18.61
CA ILE A 203 -25.76 6.80 18.61
C ILE A 203 -26.40 5.40 18.47
N ILE A 204 -26.01 4.63 17.45
CA ILE A 204 -26.59 3.30 17.19
C ILE A 204 -26.26 2.33 18.34
N ALA A 205 -25.05 2.37 18.87
CA ALA A 205 -24.63 1.59 20.04
C ALA A 205 -25.45 1.97 21.29
N SER A 206 -25.64 3.26 21.57
CA SER A 206 -26.41 3.70 22.74
C SER A 206 -27.89 3.32 22.65
N LEU A 207 -28.47 3.33 21.44
CA LEU A 207 -29.86 2.93 21.20
C LEU A 207 -30.07 1.42 21.26
N SER A 208 -29.13 0.63 20.73
CA SER A 208 -29.19 -0.84 20.71
C SER A 208 -28.66 -1.50 21.98
N SER A 209 -27.89 -0.78 22.80
CA SER A 209 -27.03 -1.31 23.88
C SER A 209 -25.95 -2.30 23.41
N VAL A 210 -25.63 -2.34 22.11
CA VAL A 210 -24.56 -3.17 21.53
C VAL A 210 -23.25 -2.38 21.50
N ASN A 211 -22.13 -2.99 21.88
CA ASN A 211 -20.85 -2.30 22.01
C ASN A 211 -20.10 -2.10 20.68
N LEU A 212 -20.73 -1.44 19.69
CA LEU A 212 -20.16 -1.24 18.35
C LEU A 212 -18.76 -0.63 18.41
N ASN A 213 -17.80 -1.36 17.86
CA ASN A 213 -16.35 -1.09 17.94
C ASN A 213 -15.87 -0.51 19.30
N ASN A 214 -16.38 -1.05 20.41
CA ASN A 214 -16.00 -0.67 21.78
C ASN A 214 -16.34 0.79 22.19
N ILE A 215 -17.34 1.42 21.56
CA ILE A 215 -17.67 2.83 21.82
C ILE A 215 -18.41 3.10 23.15
N LEU A 216 -18.97 2.06 23.79
CA LEU A 216 -19.70 2.15 25.07
C LEU A 216 -18.83 1.75 26.26
N CYS A 217 -18.11 0.63 26.13
CA CYS A 217 -17.16 0.10 27.11
C CYS A 217 -15.93 -0.51 26.38
N PRO A 218 -14.75 -0.61 27.03
CA PRO A 218 -13.53 -1.13 26.41
C PRO A 218 -13.65 -2.60 25.99
N ALA A 219 -12.79 -3.02 25.06
CA ALA A 219 -12.67 -4.43 24.69
C ALA A 219 -12.11 -5.27 25.85
N VAL A 220 -12.41 -6.57 25.86
CA VAL A 220 -11.82 -7.53 26.81
C VAL A 220 -10.30 -7.64 26.67
N SER A 221 -9.75 -7.29 25.51
CA SER A 221 -8.31 -7.27 25.19
C SER A 221 -7.68 -5.88 25.29
N ASP A 222 -8.40 -4.86 25.76
CA ASP A 222 -7.91 -3.47 25.81
C ASP A 222 -6.94 -3.27 27.00
N PRO A 223 -5.65 -2.96 26.76
CA PRO A 223 -4.67 -2.71 27.82
C PRO A 223 -4.91 -1.39 28.57
N PHE A 224 -5.82 -0.53 28.07
CA PHE A 224 -6.18 0.76 28.67
C PHE A 224 -7.63 0.79 29.17
N SER A 225 -8.14 -0.37 29.60
CA SER A 225 -9.49 -0.60 30.11
C SER A 225 -9.80 0.14 31.42
N GLY A 226 -10.03 1.45 31.33
CA GLY A 226 -10.43 2.33 32.43
C GLY A 226 -11.39 3.43 31.98
N GLN A 227 -11.81 4.31 32.90
CA GLN A 227 -12.79 5.36 32.59
C GLN A 227 -12.35 6.31 31.46
N MET A 228 -11.04 6.50 31.27
CA MET A 228 -10.49 7.38 30.22
C MET A 228 -10.19 6.66 28.89
N TYR A 229 -10.59 5.39 28.72
CA TYR A 229 -10.16 4.57 27.58
C TYR A 229 -10.45 5.19 26.22
N ARG A 230 -11.55 5.95 26.06
CA ARG A 230 -11.89 6.62 24.79
C ARG A 230 -11.01 7.82 24.47
N ILE A 231 -10.54 8.55 25.49
CA ILE A 231 -9.56 9.62 25.32
C ILE A 231 -8.19 9.02 25.00
N ILE A 232 -7.81 7.94 25.68
CA ILE A 232 -6.58 7.18 25.35
C ILE A 232 -6.67 6.59 23.93
N ALA A 233 -7.85 6.16 23.49
CA ALA A 233 -8.11 5.72 22.11
C ALA A 233 -7.85 6.84 21.10
N ILE A 234 -8.43 8.03 21.29
CA ILE A 234 -8.17 9.19 20.42
C ILE A 234 -6.66 9.52 20.37
N LEU A 235 -5.98 9.52 21.52
CA LEU A 235 -4.56 9.86 21.62
C LEU A 235 -3.66 8.87 20.89
N HIS A 236 -3.78 7.55 21.15
CA HIS A 236 -2.91 6.58 20.49
C HIS A 236 -3.27 6.41 19.02
N GLN A 237 -4.55 6.45 18.63
CA GLN A 237 -4.94 6.37 17.22
C GLN A 237 -4.41 7.59 16.42
N ALA A 238 -4.38 8.80 17.00
CA ALA A 238 -3.79 9.96 16.36
C ALA A 238 -2.29 9.80 16.02
N ILE A 239 -1.58 8.87 16.69
CA ILE A 239 -0.18 8.51 16.41
C ILE A 239 -0.11 7.27 15.48
N CYS A 240 -0.89 6.23 15.78
CA CYS A 240 -0.86 4.96 15.06
C CYS A 240 -1.37 5.07 13.61
N LEU A 241 -2.38 5.91 13.33
CA LEU A 241 -2.90 6.06 11.96
C LEU A 241 -1.85 6.64 11.00
N PRO A 242 -1.25 7.82 11.27
CA PRO A 242 -0.18 8.35 10.42
C PRO A 242 0.99 7.38 10.29
N PHE A 243 1.44 6.80 11.41
CA PHE A 243 2.57 5.87 11.42
C PHE A 243 2.31 4.65 10.52
N LEU A 244 1.17 3.96 10.70
CA LEU A 244 0.85 2.77 9.92
C LEU A 244 0.63 3.09 8.44
N GLY A 245 -0.11 4.17 8.13
CA GLY A 245 -0.35 4.55 6.73
C GLY A 245 0.95 4.89 5.99
N LYS A 246 1.87 5.62 6.64
CA LYS A 246 3.20 5.92 6.10
C LYS A 246 4.09 4.67 6.02
N LEU A 247 4.04 3.77 7.00
CA LEU A 247 4.78 2.51 6.98
C LEU A 247 4.32 1.61 5.82
N LEU A 248 3.01 1.45 5.62
CA LEU A 248 2.45 0.69 4.50
C LEU A 248 2.81 1.31 3.14
N ASN A 249 2.78 2.65 3.05
CA ASN A 249 3.26 3.37 1.86
C ASN A 249 4.74 3.06 1.56
N TRP A 250 5.60 3.19 2.57
CA TRP A 250 7.03 2.91 2.43
C TRP A 250 7.30 1.46 2.01
N ILE A 251 6.64 0.47 2.63
CA ILE A 251 6.75 -0.96 2.25
C ILE A 251 6.33 -1.17 0.79
N GLY A 252 5.19 -0.59 0.37
CA GLY A 252 4.71 -0.70 -1.01
C GLY A 252 5.64 -0.06 -2.04
N LEU A 253 6.31 1.03 -1.68
CA LEU A 253 7.33 1.67 -2.51
C LEU A 253 8.58 0.79 -2.68
N GLN A 254 9.12 0.19 -1.61
CA GLN A 254 10.28 -0.71 -1.71
C GLN A 254 10.00 -1.90 -2.64
N ILE A 255 8.86 -2.58 -2.45
CA ILE A 255 8.41 -3.71 -3.28
C ILE A 255 8.22 -3.32 -4.77
N SER A 256 7.97 -2.03 -5.04
CA SER A 256 7.80 -1.50 -6.40
C SER A 256 9.14 -1.15 -7.05
N LEU A 257 10.10 -0.63 -6.28
CA LEU A 257 11.45 -0.28 -6.77
C LEU A 257 12.24 -1.52 -7.20
N ASP A 258 12.23 -2.60 -6.40
CA ASP A 258 12.91 -3.87 -6.71
C ASP A 258 12.50 -4.41 -8.10
N LYS A 259 11.20 -4.28 -8.42
CA LYS A 259 10.67 -4.72 -9.72
C LYS A 259 11.13 -3.81 -10.86
N SER A 260 11.24 -2.50 -10.66
CA SER A 260 11.74 -1.57 -11.68
C SER A 260 13.17 -1.96 -12.07
N THR A 261 14.05 -2.12 -11.07
CA THR A 261 15.45 -2.54 -11.23
C THR A 261 15.56 -3.91 -11.92
N SER A 262 14.76 -4.90 -11.50
CA SER A 262 14.76 -6.22 -12.15
C SER A 262 14.28 -6.17 -13.61
N SER A 263 13.31 -5.30 -13.92
CA SER A 263 12.77 -5.17 -15.28
C SER A 263 13.77 -4.51 -16.22
N THR A 264 14.47 -3.45 -15.78
CA THR A 264 15.53 -2.82 -16.57
C THR A 264 16.75 -3.71 -16.73
N HIS A 265 17.09 -4.56 -15.76
CA HIS A 265 18.15 -5.56 -15.95
C HIS A 265 17.80 -6.61 -17.01
N LEU A 266 16.56 -7.13 -17.01
CA LEU A 266 16.08 -8.08 -18.03
C LEU A 266 15.99 -7.44 -19.42
N GLU A 267 15.50 -6.21 -19.52
CA GLU A 267 15.40 -5.49 -20.79
C GLU A 267 16.80 -5.14 -21.35
N ASN A 268 17.77 -4.84 -20.48
CA ASN A 268 19.16 -4.64 -20.89
C ASN A 268 19.85 -5.95 -21.31
N SER A 269 19.61 -7.09 -20.64
CA SER A 269 20.16 -8.38 -21.08
C SER A 269 19.58 -8.81 -22.44
N ASP A 270 18.27 -8.69 -22.63
CA ASP A 270 17.61 -8.99 -23.91
C ASP A 270 18.15 -8.13 -25.07
N ASN A 271 18.52 -6.88 -24.80
CA ASN A 271 19.10 -5.98 -25.79
C ASN A 271 20.58 -6.30 -26.07
N LEU A 272 21.35 -6.69 -25.06
CA LEU A 272 22.73 -7.19 -25.21
C LEU A 272 22.78 -8.48 -26.04
N ASP A 273 21.89 -9.44 -25.77
CA ASP A 273 21.81 -10.70 -26.52
C ASP A 273 21.38 -10.47 -27.97
N LYS A 274 20.44 -9.53 -28.22
CA LYS A 274 20.07 -9.11 -29.58
C LYS A 274 21.24 -8.44 -30.32
N MET A 275 22.06 -7.64 -29.63
CA MET A 275 23.25 -7.03 -30.24
C MET A 275 24.33 -8.08 -30.57
N SER A 276 24.60 -9.00 -29.64
CA SER A 276 25.57 -10.09 -29.84
C SER A 276 25.17 -10.97 -31.03
N ASN A 277 23.93 -11.45 -31.07
CA ASN A 277 23.42 -12.26 -32.20
C ASN A 277 23.42 -11.49 -33.53
N LYS A 278 23.26 -10.16 -33.51
CA LYS A 278 23.34 -9.30 -34.69
C LYS A 278 24.79 -9.04 -35.15
N GLN A 279 25.78 -9.26 -34.29
CA GLN A 279 27.20 -9.27 -34.67
C GLN A 279 27.60 -10.63 -35.25
N LEU A 280 27.28 -11.75 -34.59
CA LEU A 280 27.56 -13.10 -35.12
C LEU A 280 26.93 -13.33 -36.51
N SER A 281 25.69 -12.88 -36.73
CA SER A 281 25.04 -12.99 -38.04
C SER A 281 25.67 -12.09 -39.12
N LYS A 282 26.32 -10.99 -38.75
CA LYS A 282 27.10 -10.16 -39.68
C LYS A 282 28.44 -10.80 -40.04
N GLU A 283 29.12 -11.43 -39.09
CA GLU A 283 30.39 -12.14 -39.32
C GLU A 283 30.13 -13.37 -40.22
N SER A 284 29.12 -14.18 -39.90
CA SER A 284 28.69 -15.32 -40.73
C SER A 284 28.28 -14.91 -42.15
N SER A 285 27.63 -13.75 -42.34
CA SER A 285 27.30 -13.20 -43.66
C SER A 285 28.51 -12.61 -44.40
N CYS A 286 29.62 -12.34 -43.72
CA CYS A 286 30.87 -11.89 -44.34
C CYS A 286 31.64 -13.09 -44.89
N ASP A 287 31.74 -14.18 -44.11
CA ASP A 287 32.45 -15.41 -44.51
C ASP A 287 31.81 -16.08 -45.74
N GLN A 288 30.47 -16.09 -45.84
CA GLN A 288 29.75 -16.64 -47.01
C GLN A 288 29.96 -15.83 -48.31
N ASN A 289 30.39 -14.57 -48.23
CA ASN A 289 30.77 -13.77 -49.40
C ASN A 289 32.25 -13.96 -49.79
N ILE A 290 33.10 -14.40 -48.85
CA ILE A 290 34.51 -14.72 -49.14
C ILE A 290 34.61 -16.08 -49.84
N SER A 291 33.79 -17.06 -49.44
CA SER A 291 33.74 -18.39 -50.10
C SER A 291 33.07 -18.41 -51.48
N LYS A 292 32.78 -17.25 -52.07
CA LYS A 292 32.18 -17.10 -53.41
C LYS A 292 33.08 -16.36 -54.41
N ILE A 293 34.31 -16.04 -54.02
CA ILE A 293 35.28 -15.27 -54.82
C ILE A 293 36.50 -16.15 -55.21
N THR A 294 36.53 -17.42 -54.80
CA THR A 294 37.67 -18.33 -55.04
C THR A 294 37.47 -19.36 -56.16
N ASP A 295 36.28 -19.47 -56.75
CA ASP A 295 35.95 -20.46 -57.78
C ASP A 295 35.49 -19.81 -59.10
N ASP A 296 36.33 -18.94 -59.67
CA ASP A 296 36.36 -18.65 -61.12
C ASP A 296 37.64 -17.86 -61.45
N ASP A 297 38.63 -18.54 -62.04
CA ASP A 297 39.41 -18.03 -63.18
C ASP A 297 40.54 -19.01 -63.54
N THR A 298 40.35 -19.76 -64.62
CA THR A 298 41.46 -20.43 -65.32
C THR A 298 41.24 -20.36 -66.83
N SER A 299 41.64 -19.26 -67.47
CA SER A 299 42.38 -19.26 -68.76
C SER A 299 42.48 -17.88 -69.43
N SER A 300 43.51 -17.74 -70.28
CA SER A 300 43.47 -16.94 -71.53
C SER A 300 43.45 -15.39 -71.48
N SER A 301 44.62 -14.83 -71.16
CA SER A 301 45.37 -13.86 -72.00
C SER A 301 44.82 -12.45 -72.36
N ARG A 302 45.80 -11.53 -72.50
CA ARG A 302 45.80 -10.22 -73.22
C ARG A 302 45.25 -8.97 -72.52
N SER A 303 46.23 -8.19 -72.05
CA SER A 303 46.50 -6.77 -72.35
C SER A 303 45.61 -5.64 -71.83
N GLU A 304 46.33 -4.61 -71.37
CA GLU A 304 45.94 -3.21 -71.12
C GLU A 304 45.36 -2.82 -69.74
N SER A 305 45.85 -1.66 -69.29
CA SER A 305 45.54 -0.90 -68.08
C SER A 305 44.96 0.46 -68.55
N PRO A 306 44.34 1.33 -67.69
CA PRO A 306 44.62 1.47 -66.27
C PRO A 306 43.44 1.77 -65.30
N ALA A 307 43.74 1.55 -64.01
CA ALA A 307 43.31 2.34 -62.84
C ALA A 307 41.83 2.74 -62.61
N ILE A 308 41.18 2.05 -61.66
CA ILE A 308 40.18 2.65 -60.75
C ILE A 308 40.47 2.18 -59.31
N HIS A 309 40.88 3.08 -58.43
CA HIS A 309 41.05 2.80 -56.99
C HIS A 309 39.77 3.16 -56.23
N HIS A 310 38.96 2.16 -55.86
CA HIS A 310 37.94 2.30 -54.82
C HIS A 310 38.46 1.75 -53.48
N THR A 311 38.75 2.64 -52.53
CA THR A 311 39.17 2.28 -51.18
C THR A 311 37.97 1.98 -50.27
N CYS A 312 37.74 0.71 -49.95
CA CYS A 312 36.81 0.33 -48.89
C CYS A 312 37.52 0.46 -47.52
N ASN A 313 37.03 1.38 -46.67
CA ASN A 313 37.72 1.81 -45.46
C ASN A 313 37.18 1.06 -44.22
N CYS A 314 37.80 -0.08 -43.88
CA CYS A 314 37.41 -0.89 -42.73
C CYS A 314 38.14 -0.44 -41.45
N LYS A 315 37.51 0.41 -40.64
CA LYS A 315 38.04 0.84 -39.34
C LYS A 315 38.06 -0.32 -38.33
N THR A 316 39.25 -0.80 -38.00
CA THR A 316 39.47 -1.80 -36.95
C THR A 316 39.32 -1.17 -35.56
N VAL A 317 38.28 -1.56 -34.82
CA VAL A 317 38.17 -1.22 -33.38
C VAL A 317 39.03 -2.19 -32.59
N ARG A 318 40.15 -1.69 -32.07
CA ARG A 318 41.13 -2.49 -31.34
C ARG A 318 40.83 -2.46 -29.84
N LEU A 319 40.24 -3.55 -29.32
CA LEU A 319 40.14 -3.78 -27.87
C LEU A 319 41.53 -3.72 -27.23
N ARG A 320 41.65 -3.05 -26.09
CA ARG A 320 42.88 -3.02 -25.28
C ARG A 320 42.53 -2.94 -23.80
N ASN A 321 42.47 -4.10 -23.13
CA ASN A 321 42.59 -4.17 -21.68
C ASN A 321 44.04 -3.84 -21.30
N MET A 322 44.24 -2.92 -20.36
CA MET A 322 45.48 -2.81 -19.57
C MET A 322 45.16 -2.27 -18.18
N GLU A 323 45.40 -3.11 -17.17
CA GLU A 323 45.70 -2.66 -15.82
C GLU A 323 47.11 -2.05 -15.79
N ASN A 324 47.33 -0.98 -15.02
CA ASN A 324 48.48 -0.91 -14.11
C ASN A 324 48.46 0.28 -13.14
N GLN A 325 49.28 0.16 -12.09
CA GLN A 325 49.31 0.98 -10.88
C GLN A 325 50.38 2.10 -10.91
N SER A 326 50.29 3.01 -9.92
CA SER A 326 51.38 3.84 -9.36
C SER A 326 51.86 5.03 -10.23
N SER A 327 52.43 6.13 -9.71
CA SER A 327 52.84 6.52 -8.34
C SER A 327 53.02 8.06 -8.25
N ASN A 328 53.09 8.60 -7.01
CA ASN A 328 53.70 9.90 -6.64
C ASN A 328 53.02 11.21 -7.16
N GLN A 329 53.05 12.37 -6.48
CA GLN A 329 53.63 12.77 -5.17
C GLN A 329 52.94 14.07 -4.67
N ASP A 330 52.64 14.14 -3.36
CA ASP A 330 52.44 15.38 -2.57
C ASP A 330 53.83 16.03 -2.28
N PRO A 331 53.99 17.33 -1.88
CA PRO A 331 53.26 18.04 -0.81
C PRO A 331 52.91 19.53 -1.15
N ASP A 332 52.31 20.39 -0.29
CA ASP A 332 52.62 20.68 1.12
C ASP A 332 51.51 21.46 1.86
N LEU A 333 51.48 21.28 3.21
CA LEU A 333 51.19 22.24 4.30
C LEU A 333 50.23 23.44 4.06
N SER A 334 49.34 23.88 4.97
CA SER A 334 48.90 23.51 6.33
C SER A 334 47.72 24.48 6.70
N ASN A 335 47.11 24.57 7.89
CA ASN A 335 47.32 23.94 9.21
C ASN A 335 46.00 23.98 10.04
N SER A 336 46.01 23.35 11.22
CA SER A 336 45.03 23.54 12.31
C SER A 336 45.72 24.13 13.55
N PRO A 337 44.98 24.68 14.52
CA PRO A 337 44.73 23.94 15.78
C PRO A 337 43.27 24.09 16.24
N VAL A 338 42.57 23.07 16.78
CA VAL A 338 42.74 22.41 18.08
C VAL A 338 42.72 23.39 19.27
N ASP A 339 41.60 23.47 19.99
CA ASP A 339 41.62 23.33 21.45
C ASP A 339 40.25 22.90 22.03
N SER A 340 40.14 22.76 23.35
CA SER A 340 39.37 21.67 23.98
C SER A 340 38.49 22.03 25.20
N ASN A 341 37.30 21.41 25.27
CA ASN A 341 36.47 21.12 26.48
C ASN A 341 35.94 22.32 27.33
N PRO A 342 35.12 22.11 28.40
CA PRO A 342 33.79 21.49 28.42
C PRO A 342 32.73 22.29 29.25
N VAL A 343 31.60 21.65 29.61
CA VAL A 343 30.57 22.04 30.63
C VAL A 343 29.50 23.08 30.23
N PHE A 344 28.25 22.62 30.03
CA PHE A 344 27.17 22.67 31.03
C PHE A 344 26.02 21.72 30.67
#